data_AF-A0A1N7S493-F1
#
_entry.id   AF-A0A1N7S493-F1
#
_cell.length_a   1.000
_cell.length_b   1.000
_cell.length_c   1.000
_cell.angle_alpha   90.00
_cell.angle_beta   90.00
_cell.angle_gamma   90.00
#
_symmetry.space_group_name_H-M   'P 1'
#
loop_
_entity.id
_entity.type
_entity.pdbx_description
1 polymer ?
#
loop_
_entity_poly.entity_id
_entity_poly.type
_entity_poly.pdbx_seq_one_letter_code
_entity_poly.pdbx_strand_id
1 'polypeptide(L)'
;MKKLDLANGRFASKLALQLSISSAGKVSVIKVMGNRSDPVNLMRFVGAVGLINNMLNPGQDEKTNLDFLTSLNLMRGDDDPSIGQPVASFNRGGAFACVSMPSEQSTSVGCVVAPRS
;
A
#
# COMPACT_ATOMS: atom_id res chain seq x y z
N MET A 1 -19.58 -2.20 21.10
CA MET A 1 -19.25 -2.16 19.65
C MET A 1 -19.49 -0.75 19.11
N LYS A 2 -18.46 -0.04 18.64
CA LYS A 2 -18.65 1.22 17.90
C LYS A 2 -19.21 0.87 16.52
N LYS A 3 -20.46 1.25 16.24
CA LYS A 3 -21.02 1.15 14.88
C LYS A 3 -20.17 2.03 13.96
N LEU A 4 -19.77 1.50 12.81
CA LEU A 4 -19.14 2.29 11.74
C LEU A 4 -20.15 3.35 11.30
N ASP A 5 -19.93 4.59 11.70
CA ASP A 5 -20.76 5.73 11.31
C ASP A 5 -20.39 6.16 9.88
N LEU A 6 -20.77 5.32 8.90
CA LEU A 6 -20.63 5.61 7.48
C LEU A 6 -21.55 6.76 7.04
N ALA A 7 -22.59 7.08 7.83
CA ALA A 7 -23.59 8.09 7.52
C ALA A 7 -23.09 9.52 7.76
N ASN A 8 -22.22 9.72 8.77
CA ASN A 8 -21.61 11.03 9.05
C ASN A 8 -20.23 11.25 8.39
N GLY A 9 -19.71 10.25 7.66
CA GLY A 9 -18.94 10.36 6.40
C GLY A 9 -17.66 11.20 6.33
N ARG A 10 -17.17 11.82 7.41
CA ARG A 10 -15.99 12.69 7.36
C ARG A 10 -14.72 11.91 7.67
N PHE A 11 -14.07 11.40 6.63
CA PHE A 11 -12.80 10.70 6.72
C PHE A 11 -11.64 11.60 6.28
N ALA A 12 -10.78 12.00 7.21
CA ALA A 12 -9.52 12.64 6.88
C ALA A 12 -8.57 11.60 6.29
N SER A 13 -8.11 11.85 5.06
CA SER A 13 -7.12 10.97 4.42
C SER A 13 -5.81 11.04 5.19
N LYS A 14 -5.29 9.88 5.58
CA LYS A 14 -3.94 9.74 6.16
C LYS A 14 -2.94 9.14 5.15
N LEU A 15 -3.28 9.20 3.86
CA LEU A 15 -2.41 8.77 2.77
C LEU A 15 -1.32 9.81 2.53
N ALA A 16 -0.07 9.37 2.50
CA ALA A 16 1.07 10.18 2.10
C ALA A 16 1.87 9.46 1.00
N LEU A 17 2.34 10.23 0.02
CA LEU A 17 3.16 9.77 -1.10
C LEU A 17 4.43 10.61 -1.14
N GLN A 18 5.59 9.95 -1.16
CA GLN A 18 6.88 10.59 -1.30
C GLN A 18 7.65 9.98 -2.46
N LEU A 19 8.17 10.83 -3.34
CA LEU A 19 8.99 10.42 -4.47
C LEU A 19 10.44 10.81 -4.21
N SER A 20 11.36 9.89 -4.50
CA SER A 20 12.79 10.17 -4.58
C SER A 20 13.20 10.16 -6.05
N ILE A 21 13.98 11.15 -6.45
CA ILE A 21 14.44 11.33 -7.83
C ILE A 21 15.95 11.09 -7.85
N SER A 22 16.42 10.28 -8.79
CA SER A 22 17.84 10.04 -9.03
C SER A 22 18.52 11.26 -9.66
N SER A 23 19.86 11.27 -9.68
CA SER A 23 20.64 12.31 -10.37
C SER A 23 20.33 12.40 -11.87
N ALA A 24 19.81 11.33 -12.48
CA ALA A 24 19.37 11.30 -13.87
C ALA A 24 17.94 11.83 -14.09
N GLY A 25 17.30 12.42 -13.07
CA GLY A 25 15.94 12.97 -13.17
C GLY A 25 14.83 11.92 -13.20
N LYS A 26 15.14 10.64 -12.95
CA LYS A 26 14.16 9.55 -12.92
C LYS A 26 13.73 9.21 -11.50
N VAL A 27 12.45 8.87 -11.30
CA VAL A 27 11.94 8.35 -10.02
C VAL A 27 12.69 7.06 -9.66
N SER A 28 13.35 7.05 -8.50
CA SER A 28 14.13 5.91 -8.00
C SER A 28 13.42 5.15 -6.88
N VAL A 29 12.63 5.85 -6.06
CA VAL A 29 11.87 5.27 -4.95
C VAL A 29 10.53 5.99 -4.82
N ILE A 30 9.46 5.23 -4.62
CA ILE A 30 8.14 5.73 -4.26
C ILE A 30 7.82 5.17 -2.88
N LYS A 31 7.59 6.04 -1.89
CA LYS A 31 7.11 5.65 -0.56
C LYS A 31 5.63 5.98 -0.47
N VAL A 32 4.83 5.00 -0.11
CA VAL A 32 3.41 5.14 0.19
C VAL A 32 3.24 4.88 1.67
N MET A 33 2.59 5.79 2.39
CA MET A 33 2.22 5.59 3.78
C MET A 33 0.72 5.77 3.92
N GLY A 34 0.09 4.91 4.71
CA GLY A 34 -1.33 4.95 4.99
C GLY A 34 -1.61 4.64 6.45
N ASN A 35 -2.89 4.51 6.76
CA ASN A 35 -3.36 4.20 8.10
C ASN A 35 -4.54 3.23 8.02
N ARG A 36 -4.52 2.17 8.82
CA ARG A 36 -5.59 1.17 8.87
C ARG A 36 -6.53 1.33 10.07
N SER A 37 -6.52 2.49 10.74
CA SER A 37 -7.42 2.80 11.87
C SER A 37 -8.89 2.78 11.47
N ASP A 38 -9.17 2.97 10.19
CA ASP A 38 -10.50 2.83 9.61
C ASP A 38 -10.40 2.20 8.20
N PRO A 39 -11.47 1.51 7.74
CA PRO A 39 -11.45 0.83 6.45
C PRO A 39 -11.24 1.77 5.26
N VAL A 40 -11.68 3.04 5.33
CA VAL A 40 -11.57 3.98 4.22
C VAL A 40 -10.12 4.37 3.96
N ASN A 41 -9.35 4.65 5.02
CA ASN A 41 -7.93 4.94 4.89
C ASN A 41 -7.13 3.72 4.41
N LEU A 42 -7.49 2.50 4.85
CA LEU A 42 -6.88 1.26 4.35
C LEU A 42 -7.17 1.06 2.85
N MET A 43 -8.43 1.21 2.43
CA MET A 43 -8.82 1.08 1.02
C MET A 43 -8.11 2.11 0.14
N ARG A 44 -7.97 3.36 0.60
CA ARG A 44 -7.21 4.40 -0.11
C ARG A 44 -5.75 4.04 -0.26
N PHE A 45 -5.13 3.50 0.79
CA PHE A 45 -3.75 3.04 0.74
C PHE A 45 -3.55 1.90 -0.26
N VAL A 46 -4.36 0.84 -0.17
CA VAL A 46 -4.30 -0.30 -1.11
C VAL A 46 -4.56 0.16 -2.54
N GLY A 47 -5.52 1.05 -2.75
CA GLY A 47 -5.80 1.66 -4.05
C GLY A 47 -4.61 2.44 -4.61
N ALA A 48 -3.91 3.22 -3.78
CA ALA A 48 -2.71 3.96 -4.20
C ALA A 48 -1.56 3.02 -4.62
N VAL A 49 -1.34 1.94 -3.86
CA VAL A 49 -0.36 0.90 -4.23
C VAL A 49 -0.74 0.24 -5.56
N GLY A 50 -2.03 -0.04 -5.76
CA GLY A 50 -2.55 -0.61 -7.02
C GLY A 50 -2.36 0.32 -8.22
N LEU A 51 -2.60 1.62 -8.04
CA LEU A 51 -2.34 2.62 -9.07
C LEU A 51 -0.86 2.68 -9.43
N ILE A 52 0.04 2.65 -8.43
CA ILE A 52 1.49 2.61 -8.67
C ILE A 52 1.86 1.36 -9.46
N ASN A 53 1.32 0.20 -9.09
CA ASN A 53 1.60 -1.03 -9.81
C ASN A 53 1.17 -0.98 -11.28
N ASN A 54 -0.02 -0.44 -11.56
CA ASN A 54 -0.51 -0.24 -12.93
C ASN A 54 0.34 0.78 -13.71
N MET A 55 0.78 1.87 -13.07
CA MET A 55 1.68 2.85 -13.70
C MET A 55 3.02 2.23 -14.10
N LEU A 56 3.55 1.31 -13.27
CA LEU A 56 4.80 0.61 -13.54
C LEU A 56 4.65 -0.56 -14.52
N ASN A 57 3.43 -1.07 -14.72
CA ASN A 57 3.11 -2.17 -15.64
C ASN A 57 1.98 -1.77 -16.61
N PRO A 58 2.24 -0.88 -17.59
CA PRO A 58 1.22 -0.43 -18.52
C PRO A 58 0.62 -1.60 -19.32
N GLY A 59 -0.71 -1.62 -19.45
CA GLY A 59 -1.44 -2.66 -20.17
C GLY A 59 -1.69 -3.95 -19.38
N GLN A 60 -1.27 -4.02 -18.11
CA GLN A 60 -1.66 -5.09 -17.21
C GLN A 60 -3.18 -5.08 -16.96
N ASP A 61 -3.80 -6.25 -16.93
CA ASP A 61 -5.21 -6.39 -16.60
C ASP A 61 -5.48 -6.24 -15.09
N GLU A 62 -6.75 -5.97 -14.75
CA GLU A 62 -7.19 -5.74 -13.37
C GLU A 62 -6.97 -6.96 -12.47
N LYS A 63 -7.20 -8.18 -12.97
CA LYS A 63 -7.03 -9.41 -12.19
C LYS A 63 -5.57 -9.60 -11.81
N THR A 64 -4.65 -9.44 -12.75
CA THR A 64 -3.21 -9.51 -12.48
C THR A 64 -2.79 -8.45 -11.46
N ASN A 65 -3.40 -7.26 -11.47
CA ASN A 65 -3.13 -6.23 -10.46
C ASN A 65 -3.63 -6.62 -9.07
N LEU A 66 -4.87 -7.13 -8.98
CA LEU A 66 -5.45 -7.59 -7.73
C LEU A 66 -4.70 -8.79 -7.14
N ASP A 67 -4.31 -9.75 -7.99
CA ASP A 67 -3.50 -10.90 -7.58
C ASP A 67 -2.15 -10.44 -7.03
N PHE A 68 -1.50 -9.45 -7.68
CA PHE A 68 -0.27 -8.83 -7.16
C PHE A 68 -0.49 -8.12 -5.82
N LEU A 69 -1.54 -7.30 -5.68
CA LEU A 69 -1.85 -6.63 -4.41
C LEU A 69 -2.13 -7.62 -3.27
N THR A 70 -2.76 -8.75 -3.59
CA THR A 70 -3.02 -9.83 -2.62
C THR A 70 -1.71 -10.42 -2.11
N SER A 71 -0.70 -10.55 -2.97
CA SER A 71 0.64 -11.06 -2.57
C SER A 71 1.35 -10.17 -1.54
N LEU A 72 0.95 -8.90 -1.42
CA LEU A 72 1.51 -7.95 -0.45
C LEU A 72 0.87 -8.04 0.94
N ASN A 73 -0.17 -8.86 1.13
CA ASN A 73 -0.86 -9.08 2.42
C ASN A 73 -1.31 -7.79 3.15
N LEU A 74 -1.60 -6.71 2.42
CA LEU A 74 -1.89 -5.38 2.99
C LEU A 74 -3.22 -5.30 3.75
N MET A 75 -4.12 -6.26 3.52
CA MET A 75 -5.47 -6.29 4.09
C MET A 75 -5.63 -7.33 5.20
N ARG A 76 -4.54 -7.93 5.68
CA ARG A 76 -4.57 -8.93 6.75
C ARG A 76 -4.84 -8.30 8.13
N GLY A 77 -5.46 -9.08 9.01
CA GLY A 77 -5.73 -8.72 10.41
C GLY A 77 -4.55 -9.02 11.32
N ASP A 78 -4.59 -8.53 12.56
CA ASP A 78 -3.51 -8.66 13.56
C ASP A 78 -3.17 -10.09 13.96
N ASP A 79 -4.09 -11.02 13.71
CA ASP A 79 -3.93 -12.45 13.93
C ASP A 79 -3.11 -13.15 12.84
N ASP A 80 -2.84 -12.47 11.72
CA ASP A 80 -2.02 -13.00 10.64
C ASP A 80 -0.52 -12.90 10.98
N PRO A 81 0.26 -13.99 10.82
CA PRO A 81 1.68 -14.03 11.18
C PRO A 81 2.58 -13.10 10.35
N SER A 82 2.08 -12.57 9.22
CA SER A 82 2.81 -11.58 8.41
C SER A 82 2.72 -10.16 8.98
N ILE A 83 1.80 -9.87 9.92
CA ILE A 83 1.73 -8.56 10.56
C ILE A 83 2.99 -8.31 11.41
N GLY A 84 3.55 -7.12 11.28
CA GLY A 84 4.84 -6.72 11.86
C GLY A 84 6.06 -7.17 11.06
N GLN A 85 5.88 -8.00 10.02
CA GLN A 85 6.96 -8.44 9.14
C GLN A 85 6.93 -7.68 7.80
N PRO A 86 8.10 -7.35 7.23
CA PRO A 86 8.15 -6.88 5.86
C PRO A 86 7.70 -7.98 4.89
N VAL A 87 6.77 -7.64 4.00
CA VAL A 87 6.32 -8.48 2.88
C VAL A 87 6.84 -7.85 1.59
N ALA A 88 7.55 -8.63 0.78
CA ALA A 88 8.09 -8.18 -0.49
C ALA A 88 7.51 -8.97 -1.66
N SER A 89 7.17 -8.27 -2.73
CA SER A 89 6.76 -8.85 -4.00
C SER A 89 7.34 -8.04 -5.16
N PHE A 90 7.62 -8.69 -6.27
CA PHE A 90 8.24 -8.05 -7.43
C PHE A 90 7.57 -8.51 -8.71
N ASN A 91 7.54 -7.61 -9.69
CA ASN A 91 7.10 -7.90 -11.03
C ASN A 91 8.03 -7.19 -12.03
N ARG A 92 7.59 -7.12 -13.30
CA ARG A 92 8.35 -6.49 -14.37
C ARG A 92 8.58 -5.00 -14.11
N GLY A 93 7.57 -4.28 -13.64
CA GLY A 93 7.61 -2.83 -13.45
C GLY A 93 8.27 -2.36 -12.16
N GLY A 94 8.34 -3.20 -11.12
CA GLY A 94 8.89 -2.76 -9.84
C GLY A 94 9.09 -3.85 -8.79
N ALA A 95 9.84 -3.49 -7.76
CA ALA A 95 9.93 -4.24 -6.50
C ALA A 95 9.19 -3.46 -5.40
N PHE A 96 8.30 -4.15 -4.70
CA PHE A 96 7.46 -3.60 -3.64
C PHE A 96 7.86 -4.26 -2.32
N ALA A 97 8.14 -3.46 -1.31
CA ALA A 97 8.39 -3.92 0.06
C ALA A 97 7.45 -3.17 0.99
N CYS A 98 6.53 -3.90 1.62
CA CYS A 98 5.47 -3.33 2.44
C CYS A 98 5.53 -3.85 3.87
N VAL A 99 5.03 -3.06 4.81
CA VAL A 99 4.92 -3.43 6.21
C VAL A 99 3.63 -2.87 6.79
N SER A 100 2.95 -3.71 7.56
CA SER A 100 1.79 -3.34 8.38
C SER A 100 2.11 -3.73 9.81
N MET A 101 2.14 -2.76 10.72
CA MET A 101 2.47 -3.03 12.14
C MET A 101 1.25 -3.58 12.89
N PRO A 102 1.43 -4.39 13.96
CA PRO A 102 0.34 -4.77 14.86
C PRO A 102 -0.38 -3.54 15.42
N SER A 103 -1.71 -3.58 15.55
CA SER A 103 -2.51 -2.39 15.87
C SER A 103 -2.25 -1.87 17.29
N GLU A 104 -1.82 -2.74 18.19
CA GLU A 104 -1.33 -2.43 19.54
C GLU A 104 -0.04 -1.59 19.54
N GLN A 105 0.76 -1.66 18.46
CA GLN A 105 1.98 -0.86 18.29
C GLN A 105 1.71 0.36 17.42
N SER A 106 1.02 0.18 16.29
CA SER A 106 0.69 1.25 15.35
C SER A 106 -0.38 0.84 14.35
N THR A 107 -1.22 1.78 13.93
CA THR A 107 -2.13 1.58 12.79
C THR A 107 -1.52 2.03 11.46
N SER A 108 -0.22 2.35 11.42
CA SER A 108 0.47 2.73 10.19
C SER A 108 0.71 1.51 9.29
N VAL A 109 0.55 1.73 7.99
CA VAL A 109 0.93 0.79 6.94
C VAL A 109 1.78 1.54 5.92
N GLY A 110 2.78 0.89 5.33
CA GLY A 110 3.65 1.53 4.37
C GLY A 110 4.18 0.58 3.32
N CYS A 111 4.47 1.11 2.13
CA CYS A 111 5.15 0.42 1.06
C CYS A 111 6.28 1.30 0.51
N VAL A 112 7.43 0.69 0.27
CA VAL A 112 8.53 1.24 -0.51
C VAL A 112 8.55 0.52 -1.85
N VAL A 113 8.49 1.29 -2.93
CA VAL A 113 8.48 0.78 -4.29
C VAL A 113 9.72 1.28 -5.01
N ALA A 114 10.50 0.36 -5.56
CA ALA A 114 11.62 0.63 -6.44
C ALA A 114 11.20 0.30 -7.88
N PRO A 115 10.99 1.29 -8.75
CA PRO A 115 10.74 1.05 -10.17
C PRO A 115 11.87 0.23 -10.80
N ARG A 116 11.52 -0.70 -11.68
CA ARG A 116 12.47 -1.50 -12.47
C ARG A 116 12.34 -1.07 -13.93
N SER A 117 13.43 -0.54 -14.48
CA SER A 117 13.56 -0.13 -15.88
C SER A 117 14.26 -1.20 -16.70
#